data_AF-A0A8J8DIF6-F1
#
_entry.id   AF-A0A8J8DIF6-F1
#
_cell.length_a   1.000
_cell.length_b   1.000
_cell.length_c   1.000
_cell.angle_alpha   90.00
_cell.angle_beta   90.00
_cell.angle_gamma   90.00
#
_symmetry.space_group_name_H-M   'P 1'
#
loop_
_entity.id
_entity.type
_entity.pdbx_description
1 polymer ?
#
loop_
_entity_poly.entity_id
_entity_poly.type
_entity_poly.pdbx_seq_one_letter_code
_entity_poly.pdbx_strand_id
1 'polypeptide(L)' 'MPITKTQIIETIQAMPQTEFASIDEVLEEIVLLEKIEQGLKDIEDGNVYTEEEMRKIIAEW' A
#
# COMPACT_ATOMS: atom_id res chain seq x y z
N MET A 1 11.00 4.77 -6.22
CA MET A 1 12.05 3.85 -6.71
C MET A 1 11.53 2.43 -6.52
N PRO A 2 11.76 1.48 -7.45
CA PRO A 2 11.24 0.12 -7.28
C PRO A 2 11.90 -0.55 -6.07
N ILE A 3 11.10 -1.21 -5.23
CA ILE A 3 11.58 -2.00 -4.10
C ILE A 3 12.48 -3.12 -4.64
N THR A 4 13.71 -3.20 -4.18
CA THR A 4 14.66 -4.23 -4.64
C THR A 4 14.43 -5.55 -3.89
N LYS A 5 14.70 -6.67 -4.56
CA LYS A 5 14.60 -8.01 -3.95
C LYS A 5 15.41 -8.13 -2.65
N THR A 6 16.56 -7.46 -2.57
CA THR A 6 17.42 -7.44 -1.39
C THR A 6 16.74 -6.76 -0.20
N GLN A 7 16.11 -5.60 -0.41
CA GLN A 7 15.39 -4.88 0.65
C GLN A 7 14.21 -5.68 1.20
N ILE A 8 13.53 -6.46 0.37
CA ILE A 8 12.44 -7.35 0.81
C ILE A 8 12.99 -8.44 1.72
N ILE A 9 14.09 -9.09 1.33
CA ILE A 9 14.70 -10.17 2.12
C ILE A 9 15.20 -9.64 3.48
N GLU A 10 15.87 -8.48 3.49
CA GLU A 10 16.37 -7.85 4.72
C GLU A 10 15.23 -7.45 5.66
N THR A 11 14.15 -6.91 5.10
CA THR A 11 12.94 -6.54 5.86
C THR A 11 12.28 -7.78 6.47
N ILE A 12 12.12 -8.87 5.71
CA ILE A 12 11.57 -10.14 6.20
C ILE A 12 12.44 -10.73 7.31
N GLN A 13 13.76 -10.66 7.18
CA GLN A 13 14.69 -11.16 8.21
C GLN A 13 14.68 -10.32 9.50
N ALA A 14 14.35 -9.03 9.40
CA ALA A 14 14.25 -8.12 10.53
C ALA A 14 12.90 -8.21 11.26
N MET A 15 11.89 -8.88 10.67
CA MET A 15 10.56 -9.00 11.25
C MET A 15 10.56 -9.93 12.48
N PRO A 16 9.89 -9.55 13.58
CA PRO A 16 9.74 -10.40 14.75
C PRO A 16 8.90 -11.65 14.41
N GLN A 17 9.50 -12.84 14.56
CA GLN A 17 8.87 -14.14 14.26
C GLN A 17 7.59 -14.43 15.06
N THR A 18 7.32 -13.66 16.12
CA THR A 18 6.16 -13.83 16.99
C THR A 18 4.95 -12.98 16.58
N GLU A 19 5.15 -11.94 15.77
CA GLU A 19 4.09 -11.01 15.31
C GLU A 19 3.73 -11.19 13.84
N PHE A 20 4.66 -11.71 13.03
CA PHE A 20 4.45 -12.00 11.62
C PHE A 20 4.49 -13.52 11.41
N ALA A 21 3.36 -14.18 11.69
CA ALA A 21 3.26 -15.64 11.70
C ALA A 21 3.10 -16.22 10.29
N SER A 22 2.65 -15.41 9.32
CA SER A 22 2.52 -15.77 7.92
C SER A 22 3.18 -14.75 6.99
N ILE A 23 3.73 -15.25 5.88
CA ILE A 23 4.18 -14.41 4.77
C ILE A 23 3.02 -13.59 4.17
N ASP A 24 1.79 -14.10 4.27
CA ASP A 24 0.61 -13.41 3.75
C ASP A 24 0.33 -12.11 4.52
N GLU A 25 0.49 -12.12 5.84
CA GLU A 25 0.33 -10.92 6.71
C GLU A 25 1.38 -9.85 6.34
N VAL A 26 2.61 -10.29 6.10
CA VAL A 26 3.70 -9.40 5.68
C VAL A 26 3.42 -8.77 4.32
N LEU A 27 2.91 -9.57 3.36
CA LEU A 27 2.55 -9.08 2.03
C LEU A 27 1.38 -8.08 2.10
N GLU A 28 0.40 -8.32 2.95
CA GLU A 28 -0.73 -7.42 3.15
C GLU A 28 -0.27 -6.06 3.71
N GLU A 29 0.63 -6.06 4.70
CA GLU A 29 1.23 -4.83 5.24
C GLU A 29 2.05 -4.07 4.20
N ILE A 30 2.82 -4.78 3.36
CA ILE A 30 3.57 -4.14 2.26
C ILE A 30 2.61 -3.49 1.26
N VAL A 31 1.55 -4.19 0.86
CA VAL A 31 0.53 -3.64 -0.05
C VAL A 31 -0.19 -2.44 0.56
N LEU A 32 -0.46 -2.48 1.86
CA LEU A 32 -1.05 -1.37 2.59
C LEU A 32 -0.14 -0.14 2.56
N LEU A 33 1.16 -0.31 2.84
CA LEU A 33 2.15 0.75 2.77
C LEU A 33 2.25 1.35 1.36
N GLU A 34 2.30 0.52 0.31
CA GLU A 34 2.32 1.00 -1.08
C GLU A 34 1.06 1.83 -1.41
N LYS A 35 -0.12 1.41 -0.93
CA LYS A 35 -1.37 2.16 -1.12
C LYS A 35 -1.36 3.50 -0.39
N ILE A 36 -0.79 3.56 0.80
CA ILE A 36 -0.66 4.82 1.56
C ILE A 36 0.28 5.78 0.82
N GLU A 37 1.44 5.31 0.37
CA GLU A 37 2.38 6.13 -0.41
C GLU A 37 1.74 6.66 -1.70
N GLN A 38 1.01 5.80 -2.41
CA GLN A 38 0.29 6.20 -3.61
C GLN A 38 -0.78 7.25 -3.29
N GLY A 39 -1.57 7.07 -2.23
CA GLY A 39 -2.58 8.03 -1.82
C GLY A 39 -2.00 9.40 -1.42
N LEU A 40 -0.84 9.42 -0.75
CA LEU A 40 -0.13 10.66 -0.43
C LEU A 40 0.31 11.38 -1.71
N LYS A 41 0.85 10.63 -2.67
CA LYS A 41 1.24 11.17 -3.97
C LYS A 41 0.03 11.68 -4.77
N ASP A 42 -1.09 10.97 -4.73
CA ASP A 42 -2.32 11.39 -5.40
C ASP A 42 -2.85 12.72 -4.83
N ILE A 43 -2.67 12.96 -3.52
CA ILE A 43 -2.98 14.26 -2.89
C ILE A 43 -2.03 15.35 -3.40
N GLU A 44 -0.72 15.09 -3.46
CA GLU A 44 0.28 16.05 -3.97
C GLU A 44 0.04 16.43 -5.44
N ASP A 45 -0.28 15.43 -6.26
CA ASP A 45 -0.53 15.60 -7.69
C ASP A 45 -1.96 16.16 -7.99
N GLY A 46 -2.81 16.29 -6.97
CA GLY A 46 -4.19 16.77 -7.11
C GLY A 46 -5.16 15.74 -7.70
N ASN A 47 -4.77 14.46 -7.76
CA ASN A 47 -5.58 13.32 -8.19
C ASN A 47 -6.59 12.90 -7.10
N VAL A 48 -7.38 13.86 -6.62
CA VAL A 48 -8.40 13.66 -5.59
C VAL A 48 -9.79 13.84 -6.17
N TYR A 49 -10.74 13.06 -5.67
CA TYR A 49 -12.14 13.16 -6.05
C TYR A 49 -12.94 13.79 -4.93
N THR A 50 -13.86 14.68 -5.28
CA THR A 50 -14.92 15.11 -4.37
C THR A 50 -15.91 13.97 -4.14
N GLU A 51 -16.71 14.09 -3.08
CA GLU A 51 -17.75 13.10 -2.77
C GLU A 51 -18.73 12.89 -3.94
N GLU A 52 -19.12 13.97 -4.63
CA GLU A 52 -20.04 13.89 -5.77
C GLU A 52 -19.42 13.19 -6.98
N GLU A 53 -18.14 13.41 -7.24
CA GLU A 53 -17.40 12.72 -8.31
C GLU A 53 -17.24 11.23 -7.98
N MET A 54 -16.90 10.90 -6.74
CA MET A 54 -16.78 9.52 -6.29
C MET A 54 -18.10 8.75 -6.40
N ARG A 55 -19.24 9.40 -6.08
CA ARG A 55 -20.58 8.79 -6.23
C ARG A 55 -20.89 8.39 -7.68
N LYS A 56 -20.42 9.17 -8.66
CA LYS A 56 -20.60 8.84 -10.09
C LYS A 56 -19.73 7.66 -10.50
N ILE A 57 -18.48 7.65 -10.07
CA ILE A 57 -17.53 6.56 -10.36
C ILE A 57 -18.02 5.22 -9.79
N ILE A 58 -18.50 5.21 -8.53
CA ILE A 58 -19.02 3.98 -7.90
C ILE A 58 -20.30 3.50 -8.58
N ALA A 59 -21.13 4.40 -9.10
CA ALA A 59 -22.37 4.02 -9.79
C ALA A 59 -22.12 3.31 -11.14
N GLU A 60 -20.92 3.46 -11.71
CA GLU A 60 -20.50 2.81 -12.96
C GLU A 60 -19.74 1.48 -12.75
N TRP A 61 -19.43 1.12 -11.49
CA TRP A 61 -18.77 -0.13 -11.09
C TRP A 61 -19.77 -1.25 -10.80
#